data_AF-A0AAX2H583-F1
#
_entry.id   AF-A0AAX2H583-F1
#
_cell.length_a   1.000
_cell.length_b   1.000
_cell.length_c   1.000
_cell.angle_alpha   90.00
_cell.angle_beta   90.00
_cell.angle_gamma   90.00
#
_symmetry.space_group_name_H-M   'P 1'
#
loop_
_entity.id
_entity.type
_entity.pdbx_description
1 polymer ?
#
loop_
_entity_poly.entity_id
_entity_poly.type
_entity_poly.pdbx_seq_one_letter_code
_entity_poly.pdbx_strand_id
1 'polypeptide(L)'
;MFVNVDALVRSLPDIPDVLAKLHSGDYTLWGGVVRHSKGTEKAGQIVGHLLFPGDSGHVQESLKSLQSTLSSGLGSLQTGMDQVQQSLNVLQGLQSANLVMSGLNLAVTTAGFVIVCKKLDKISQKIDEQSKTIAHTWQLVSEGHERNLLADEARFRGLLVTAMQFCEEGDVPQLRPLIGSFNEQYQFTRLLLERHSRNATSNVVLFDQISLLQNRLVNLGLMMSHVQLKAGSPKYARQSLTELATDIASLNASRVKALSNDRSVASTINHEQFADLTCFLQEGTQMTPSLTYQADLIELEVKHPGLLQHATEAREILLIAA
;
A
#
# COMPACT_ATOMS: atom_id res chain seq x y z
N MET A 1 -30.03 -11.58 8.25
CA MET A 1 -30.85 -10.98 7.17
C MET A 1 -29.94 -10.87 5.97
N PHE A 2 -30.12 -11.71 4.95
CA PHE A 2 -29.32 -11.65 3.73
C PHE A 2 -29.73 -10.39 2.98
N VAL A 3 -28.84 -9.39 2.93
CA VAL A 3 -29.06 -8.20 2.11
C VAL A 3 -28.78 -8.60 0.67
N ASN A 4 -29.71 -8.33 -0.24
CA ASN A 4 -29.50 -8.59 -1.67
C ASN A 4 -28.35 -7.68 -2.16
N VAL A 5 -27.19 -8.28 -2.42
CA VAL A 5 -25.97 -7.58 -2.85
C VAL A 5 -26.21 -6.83 -4.17
N ASP A 6 -27.04 -7.38 -5.06
CA ASP A 6 -27.42 -6.76 -6.33
C ASP A 6 -28.20 -5.44 -6.17
N ALA A 7 -28.81 -5.20 -5.00
CA ALA A 7 -29.53 -3.96 -4.71
C ALA A 7 -28.63 -2.84 -4.14
N LEU A 8 -27.44 -3.19 -3.63
CA LEU A 8 -26.46 -2.27 -3.04
C LEU A 8 -25.41 -1.79 -4.04
N VAL A 9 -25.23 -2.54 -5.11
CA VAL A 9 -24.17 -2.40 -6.10
C VAL A 9 -24.77 -1.84 -7.37
N ARG A 10 -24.20 -0.74 -7.87
CA ARG A 10 -24.58 -0.17 -9.17
C ARG A 10 -23.36 -0.05 -10.05
N SER A 11 -23.43 -0.47 -11.30
CA SER A 11 -22.36 -0.21 -12.27
C SER A 11 -22.14 1.30 -12.39
N LEU A 12 -20.88 1.72 -12.36
CA LEU A 12 -20.51 3.14 -12.48
C LEU A 12 -21.09 3.85 -13.72
N PRO A 13 -21.21 3.21 -14.92
CA PRO A 13 -21.94 3.81 -16.04
C PRO A 13 -23.43 4.08 -15.80
N ASP A 14 -24.06 3.42 -14.81
CA ASP A 14 -25.50 3.52 -14.52
C ASP A 14 -25.84 4.56 -13.43
N ILE A 15 -24.88 5.42 -13.05
CA ILE A 15 -25.09 6.49 -12.06
C ILE A 15 -24.61 7.84 -12.63
N PRO A 16 -25.32 8.37 -13.65
CA PRO A 16 -24.91 9.58 -14.35
C PRO A 16 -24.75 10.79 -13.42
N ASP A 17 -25.50 10.86 -12.31
CA ASP A 17 -25.39 11.92 -11.32
C ASP A 17 -24.05 11.94 -10.58
N VAL A 18 -23.46 10.78 -10.28
CA VAL A 18 -22.15 10.69 -9.63
C VAL A 18 -21.05 11.09 -10.61
N LEU A 19 -21.15 10.62 -11.85
CA LEU A 19 -20.24 11.01 -12.93
C LEU A 19 -20.33 12.50 -13.23
N ALA A 20 -21.54 13.07 -13.27
CA ALA A 20 -21.76 14.50 -13.46
C ALA A 20 -21.18 15.34 -12.30
N LYS A 21 -21.27 14.86 -11.06
CA LYS A 21 -20.70 15.56 -9.88
C LYS A 21 -19.19 15.41 -9.73
N LEU A 22 -18.63 14.30 -10.20
CA LEU A 22 -17.19 14.16 -10.39
C LEU A 22 -16.70 15.10 -11.49
N HIS A 23 -17.47 15.23 -12.57
CA HIS A 23 -17.19 16.13 -13.69
C HIS A 23 -17.32 17.61 -13.30
N SER A 24 -18.32 18.00 -12.49
CA SER A 24 -18.49 19.38 -12.02
C SER A 24 -17.48 19.77 -10.93
N GLY A 25 -16.81 18.80 -10.30
CA GLY A 25 -15.90 19.01 -9.18
C GLY A 25 -16.61 19.10 -7.82
N ASP A 26 -17.92 18.84 -7.74
CA ASP A 26 -18.67 18.75 -6.48
C ASP A 26 -18.26 17.53 -5.65
N TYR A 27 -17.79 16.47 -6.33
CA TYR A 27 -17.16 15.30 -5.75
C TYR A 27 -15.67 15.20 -6.13
N THR A 28 -14.91 14.60 -5.23
CA THR A 28 -13.51 14.20 -5.45
C THR A 28 -13.35 12.70 -5.28
N LEU A 29 -12.39 12.13 -6.01
CA LEU A 29 -11.93 10.77 -5.80
C LEU A 29 -10.76 10.78 -4.82
N TRP A 30 -10.84 9.96 -3.77
CA TRP A 30 -9.76 9.77 -2.80
C TRP A 30 -9.55 8.29 -2.55
N GLY A 31 -8.45 7.72 -3.08
CA GLY A 31 -8.35 6.27 -3.23
C GLY A 31 -9.55 5.75 -4.03
N GLY A 32 -10.08 4.58 -3.68
CA GLY A 32 -11.28 4.00 -4.32
C GLY A 32 -12.60 4.55 -3.79
N VAL A 33 -12.62 5.76 -3.22
CA VAL A 33 -13.80 6.32 -2.55
C VAL A 33 -14.17 7.67 -3.17
N VAL A 34 -15.45 7.84 -3.50
CA VAL A 34 -16.03 9.11 -3.94
C VAL A 34 -16.45 9.91 -2.70
N ARG A 35 -16.01 11.17 -2.60
CA ARG A 35 -16.26 12.04 -1.45
C ARG A 35 -16.73 13.43 -1.88
N HIS A 36 -17.49 14.11 -1.02
CA HIS A 36 -17.80 15.51 -1.20
C HIS A 36 -16.54 16.39 -1.19
N SER A 37 -16.42 17.29 -2.17
CA SER A 37 -15.29 18.20 -2.31
C SER A 37 -15.16 19.19 -1.13
N LYS A 38 -13.93 19.65 -0.88
CA LYS A 38 -13.64 20.70 0.09
C LYS A 38 -14.41 21.98 -0.28
N GLY A 39 -14.95 22.69 0.72
CA GLY A 39 -15.73 23.91 0.51
C GLY A 39 -17.24 23.70 0.40
N THR A 40 -17.72 22.46 0.51
CA THR A 40 -19.16 22.13 0.67
C THR A 40 -19.49 21.89 2.15
N GLU A 41 -20.77 22.02 2.55
CA GLU A 41 -21.21 21.70 3.93
C GLU A 41 -20.93 20.24 4.32
N LYS A 42 -20.80 19.35 3.33
CA LYS A 42 -20.55 17.92 3.51
C LYS A 42 -19.10 17.52 3.22
N ALA A 43 -18.18 18.48 3.14
CA ALA A 43 -16.79 18.24 2.73
C ALA A 43 -16.15 17.03 3.44
N GLY A 44 -15.60 16.11 2.65
CA GLY A 44 -14.94 14.91 3.15
C GLY A 44 -15.86 13.73 3.47
N GLN A 45 -17.19 13.90 3.46
CA GLN A 45 -18.13 12.79 3.62
C GLN A 45 -18.07 11.84 2.42
N ILE A 46 -18.13 10.54 2.71
CA ILE A 46 -18.12 9.48 1.70
C ILE A 46 -19.50 9.40 1.04
N VAL A 47 -19.50 9.42 -0.30
CA VAL A 47 -20.68 9.25 -1.15
C VAL A 47 -20.83 7.80 -1.58
N GLY A 48 -19.70 7.14 -1.84
CA GLY A 48 -19.69 5.72 -2.16
C GLY A 48 -18.29 5.17 -2.41
N HIS A 49 -18.22 3.85 -2.46
CA HIS A 49 -17.00 3.08 -2.66
C HIS A 49 -17.01 2.46 -4.04
N LEU A 50 -15.95 2.70 -4.80
CA LEU A 50 -15.70 1.99 -6.05
C LEU A 50 -15.24 0.58 -5.69
N LEU A 51 -15.75 -0.45 -6.35
CA LEU A 51 -15.21 -1.80 -6.34
C LEU A 51 -14.68 -2.11 -7.73
N PHE A 52 -13.43 -2.56 -7.80
CA PHE A 52 -12.77 -2.85 -9.06
C PHE A 52 -12.92 -4.35 -9.42
N PRO A 53 -13.07 -4.69 -10.71
CA PRO A 53 -13.03 -6.07 -11.20
C PRO A 53 -11.78 -6.83 -10.76
N GLY A 54 -11.87 -8.16 -10.67
CA GLY A 54 -10.72 -9.01 -10.36
C GLY A 54 -9.71 -9.16 -11.50
N ASP A 55 -10.13 -8.95 -12.74
CA ASP A 55 -9.28 -9.10 -13.93
C ASP A 55 -8.44 -7.82 -14.19
N SER A 56 -7.13 -7.95 -14.01
CA SER A 56 -6.15 -6.87 -14.21
C SER A 56 -6.22 -6.19 -15.59
N GLY A 57 -6.63 -6.90 -16.66
CA GLY A 57 -6.80 -6.33 -17.99
C GLY A 57 -7.99 -5.37 -18.05
N HIS A 58 -9.14 -5.81 -17.53
CA HIS A 58 -10.38 -5.02 -17.48
C HIS A 58 -10.33 -3.87 -16.47
N VAL A 59 -9.54 -4.00 -15.39
CA VAL A 59 -9.27 -2.91 -14.45
C VAL A 59 -8.56 -1.75 -15.14
N GLN A 60 -7.57 -2.04 -15.99
CA GLN A 60 -6.82 -0.98 -16.67
C GLN A 60 -7.67 -0.20 -17.68
N GLU A 61 -8.54 -0.90 -18.42
CA GLU A 61 -9.50 -0.28 -19.33
C GLU A 61 -10.54 0.56 -18.59
N SER A 62 -11.09 0.03 -17.49
CA SER A 62 -12.06 0.74 -16.67
C SER A 62 -11.48 2.00 -16.03
N LEU A 63 -10.22 1.94 -15.58
CA LEU A 63 -9.49 3.09 -15.05
C LEU A 63 -9.22 4.14 -16.13
N LYS A 64 -8.86 3.73 -17.35
CA LYS A 64 -8.69 4.65 -18.49
C LYS A 64 -9.99 5.37 -18.84
N SER A 65 -11.13 4.65 -18.80
CA SER A 65 -12.45 5.23 -19.02
C SER A 65 -12.84 6.24 -17.93
N LEU A 66 -12.56 5.92 -16.66
CA LEU A 66 -12.76 6.85 -15.55
C LEU A 66 -11.84 8.07 -15.68
N GLN A 67 -10.59 7.87 -16.10
CA GLN A 67 -9.62 8.93 -16.36
C GLN A 67 -10.09 9.87 -17.47
N SER A 68 -10.57 9.33 -18.61
CA SER A 68 -11.04 10.15 -19.72
C SER A 68 -12.26 10.99 -19.31
N THR A 69 -13.16 10.43 -18.51
CA THR A 69 -14.34 11.13 -17.97
C THR A 69 -13.93 12.31 -17.07
N LEU A 70 -12.97 12.09 -16.17
CA LEU A 70 -12.43 13.15 -15.31
C LEU A 70 -11.64 14.22 -16.10
N SER A 71 -10.93 13.81 -17.15
CA SER A 71 -10.12 14.72 -17.99
C SER A 71 -10.96 15.60 -18.90
N SER A 72 -12.06 15.05 -19.43
CA SER A 72 -12.90 15.72 -20.42
C SER A 72 -13.83 16.77 -19.82
N GLY A 73 -14.09 16.70 -18.51
CA GLY A 73 -15.11 17.53 -17.87
C GLY A 73 -14.70 18.90 -17.36
N LEU A 74 -13.40 19.19 -17.31
CA LEU A 74 -12.85 20.33 -16.56
C LEU A 74 -12.22 21.41 -17.43
N GLY A 75 -12.56 21.43 -18.73
CA GLY A 75 -11.96 22.30 -19.76
C GLY A 75 -12.22 23.81 -19.67
N SER A 76 -12.45 24.42 -18.49
CA SER A 76 -12.63 25.89 -18.43
C SER A 76 -12.23 26.65 -17.16
N LEU A 77 -11.66 26.01 -16.12
CA LEU A 77 -11.33 26.74 -14.88
C LEU A 77 -9.89 26.49 -14.42
N GLN A 78 -9.19 27.58 -14.08
CA GLN A 78 -7.80 27.60 -13.62
C GLN A 78 -7.62 26.88 -12.26
N THR A 79 -8.69 26.76 -11.48
CA THR A 79 -8.80 25.90 -10.28
C THR A 79 -9.00 24.41 -10.61
N GLY A 80 -9.48 24.10 -11.81
CA GLY A 80 -9.66 22.74 -12.30
C GLY A 80 -8.34 22.04 -12.58
N MET A 81 -7.27 22.76 -12.94
CA MET A 81 -5.98 22.15 -13.28
C MET A 81 -5.33 21.44 -12.08
N ASP A 82 -5.34 22.05 -10.88
CA ASP A 82 -4.81 21.44 -9.66
C ASP A 82 -5.66 20.23 -9.23
N GLN A 83 -6.98 20.31 -9.40
CA GLN A 83 -7.92 19.25 -9.05
C GLN A 83 -7.89 18.09 -10.06
N VAL A 84 -7.65 18.37 -11.35
CA VAL A 84 -7.37 17.39 -12.40
C VAL A 84 -6.04 16.72 -12.12
N GLN A 85 -4.97 17.47 -11.86
CA GLN A 85 -3.66 16.91 -11.53
C GLN A 85 -3.76 16.03 -10.28
N GLN A 86 -4.49 16.46 -9.25
CA GLN A 86 -4.71 15.68 -8.04
C GLN A 86 -5.55 14.43 -8.30
N SER A 87 -6.60 14.50 -9.12
CA SER A 87 -7.45 13.35 -9.48
C SER A 87 -6.72 12.36 -10.39
N LEU A 88 -5.92 12.86 -11.34
CA LEU A 88 -5.02 12.06 -12.16
C LEU A 88 -3.93 11.42 -11.30
N ASN A 89 -3.39 12.12 -10.31
CA ASN A 89 -2.44 11.56 -9.34
C ASN A 89 -3.11 10.52 -8.44
N VAL A 90 -4.39 10.68 -8.08
CA VAL A 90 -5.16 9.66 -7.35
C VAL A 90 -5.44 8.47 -8.24
N LEU A 91 -5.79 8.65 -9.51
CA LEU A 91 -6.01 7.56 -10.47
C LEU A 91 -4.72 6.85 -10.85
N GLN A 92 -3.62 7.57 -11.04
CA GLN A 92 -2.28 6.99 -11.21
C GLN A 92 -1.84 6.31 -9.92
N GLY A 93 -2.12 6.91 -8.76
CA GLY A 93 -1.95 6.31 -7.45
C GLY A 93 -2.80 5.05 -7.27
N LEU A 94 -4.00 4.99 -7.86
CA LEU A 94 -4.88 3.83 -7.91
C LEU A 94 -4.47 2.83 -9.00
N GLN A 95 -3.83 3.24 -10.09
CA GLN A 95 -3.24 2.34 -11.08
C GLN A 95 -1.99 1.69 -10.51
N SER A 96 -1.14 2.45 -9.84
CA SER A 96 0.00 1.96 -9.06
C SER A 96 -0.47 1.15 -7.87
N ALA A 97 -1.52 1.58 -7.18
CA ALA A 97 -2.11 0.82 -6.10
C ALA A 97 -2.91 -0.36 -6.59
N ASN A 98 -3.42 -0.38 -7.82
CA ASN A 98 -4.00 -1.56 -8.49
C ASN A 98 -2.91 -2.45 -9.08
N LEU A 99 -1.70 -1.97 -9.35
CA LEU A 99 -0.53 -2.81 -9.56
C LEU A 99 -0.02 -3.37 -8.22
N VAL A 100 -0.20 -2.63 -7.13
CA VAL A 100 0.00 -3.09 -5.74
C VAL A 100 -1.22 -3.84 -5.21
N MET A 101 -2.42 -3.78 -5.83
CA MET A 101 -3.62 -4.52 -5.42
C MET A 101 -3.84 -5.76 -6.28
N SER A 102 -3.60 -5.70 -7.60
CA SER A 102 -3.08 -6.85 -8.32
C SER A 102 -1.90 -7.34 -7.53
N GLY A 103 -0.98 -6.52 -7.02
CA GLY A 103 0.06 -6.82 -6.02
C GLY A 103 -0.39 -7.27 -4.63
N LEU A 104 -1.65 -7.13 -4.20
CA LEU A 104 -2.19 -7.58 -2.91
C LEU A 104 -2.91 -8.90 -3.15
N ASN A 105 -3.71 -9.00 -4.21
CA ASN A 105 -4.13 -10.26 -4.82
C ASN A 105 -2.92 -11.09 -5.28
N LEU A 106 -1.79 -10.47 -5.63
CA LEU A 106 -0.53 -11.08 -6.06
C LEU A 106 0.39 -11.27 -4.86
N ALA A 107 0.45 -10.40 -3.86
CA ALA A 107 1.14 -10.72 -2.60
C ALA A 107 0.45 -11.90 -1.88
N VAL A 108 -0.81 -12.16 -2.25
CA VAL A 108 -1.65 -13.28 -1.82
C VAL A 108 -1.77 -14.39 -2.89
N THR A 109 -1.19 -14.24 -4.09
CA THR A 109 -1.10 -15.32 -5.09
C THR A 109 0.36 -15.56 -5.52
N THR A 110 0.64 -16.67 -6.20
CA THR A 110 1.99 -17.11 -6.52
C THR A 110 2.89 -16.04 -7.20
N ALA A 111 2.33 -15.09 -7.95
CA ALA A 111 3.12 -14.11 -8.72
C ALA A 111 3.57 -12.85 -7.93
N GLY A 112 2.89 -12.42 -6.86
CA GLY A 112 3.42 -11.33 -6.01
C GLY A 112 4.28 -11.87 -4.89
N PHE A 113 4.11 -13.14 -4.51
CA PHE A 113 5.17 -13.89 -3.83
C PHE A 113 6.46 -13.95 -4.67
N VAL A 114 6.38 -14.17 -5.99
CA VAL A 114 7.57 -14.08 -6.88
C VAL A 114 8.18 -12.67 -6.88
N ILE A 115 7.38 -11.60 -6.83
CA ILE A 115 7.89 -10.22 -6.72
C ILE A 115 8.55 -9.98 -5.37
N VAL A 116 7.94 -10.44 -4.26
CA VAL A 116 8.51 -10.34 -2.92
C VAL A 116 9.83 -11.13 -2.86
N CYS A 117 9.87 -12.37 -3.33
CA CYS A 117 11.08 -13.19 -3.41
C CYS A 117 12.17 -12.54 -4.27
N LYS A 118 11.86 -12.02 -5.46
CA LYS A 118 12.83 -11.30 -6.31
C LYS A 118 13.38 -10.05 -5.62
N LYS A 119 12.52 -9.29 -4.93
CA LYS A 119 12.96 -8.13 -4.15
C LYS A 119 13.86 -8.57 -3.00
N LEU A 120 13.51 -9.65 -2.31
CA LEU A 120 14.32 -10.21 -1.25
C LEU A 120 15.67 -10.74 -1.74
N ASP A 121 15.73 -11.33 -2.94
CA ASP A 121 17.00 -11.78 -3.52
C ASP A 121 17.92 -10.60 -3.81
N LYS A 122 17.34 -9.46 -4.22
CA LYS A 122 18.06 -8.18 -4.32
C LYS A 122 18.54 -7.67 -2.95
N ILE A 123 17.81 -7.92 -1.85
CA ILE A 123 18.24 -7.59 -0.48
C ILE A 123 19.45 -8.44 -0.10
N SER A 124 19.37 -9.76 -0.27
CA SER A 124 20.46 -10.69 0.03
C SER A 124 21.73 -10.31 -0.74
N GLN A 125 21.59 -9.97 -2.03
CA GLN A 125 22.72 -9.54 -2.86
C GLN A 125 23.35 -8.22 -2.36
N LYS A 126 22.54 -7.22 -1.97
CA LYS A 126 23.05 -5.95 -1.45
C LYS A 126 23.72 -6.10 -0.07
N ILE A 127 23.23 -7.01 0.77
CA ILE A 127 23.87 -7.34 2.05
C ILE A 127 25.24 -7.99 1.79
N ASP A 128 25.31 -8.96 0.87
CA ASP A 128 26.55 -9.64 0.48
C ASP A 128 27.60 -8.68 -0.11
N GLU A 129 27.18 -7.66 -0.84
CA GLU A 129 28.07 -6.63 -1.42
C GLU A 129 28.72 -5.75 -0.35
N GLN A 130 28.02 -5.46 0.75
CA GLN A 130 28.55 -4.63 1.85
C GLN A 130 29.45 -5.39 2.84
N SER A 131 29.24 -6.69 2.98
CA SER A 131 30.03 -7.57 3.87
C SER A 131 31.49 -7.73 3.46
N LYS A 132 31.82 -7.59 2.17
CA LYS A 132 33.17 -7.89 1.63
C LYS A 132 34.28 -6.92 2.04
N THR A 133 34.00 -5.82 2.74
CA THR A 133 34.94 -4.68 2.83
C THR A 133 35.82 -4.60 4.11
N ILE A 134 35.68 -5.44 5.15
CA ILE A 134 36.39 -5.19 6.43
C ILE A 134 36.98 -6.47 7.08
N ALA A 135 38.27 -6.44 7.46
CA ALA A 135 39.08 -7.63 7.73
C ALA A 135 39.31 -8.04 9.22
N HIS A 136 39.28 -9.36 9.41
CA HIS A 136 39.81 -10.27 10.44
C HIS A 136 39.37 -10.19 11.92
N THR A 137 39.37 -9.06 12.63
CA THR A 137 38.62 -8.96 13.93
C THR A 137 37.16 -8.64 13.68
N TRP A 138 36.93 -7.95 12.57
CA TRP A 138 35.63 -7.77 11.97
C TRP A 138 35.03 -9.09 11.52
N GLN A 139 35.81 -10.10 11.16
CA GLN A 139 35.30 -11.31 10.51
C GLN A 139 34.41 -12.16 11.43
N LEU A 140 34.71 -12.30 12.72
CA LEU A 140 33.83 -13.02 13.67
C LEU A 140 32.58 -12.20 14.07
N VAL A 141 32.73 -10.88 14.21
CA VAL A 141 31.61 -9.97 14.49
C VAL A 141 30.73 -9.81 13.24
N SER A 142 31.32 -9.83 12.04
CA SER A 142 30.67 -9.81 10.73
C SER A 142 30.01 -11.15 10.45
N GLU A 143 30.65 -12.29 10.72
CA GLU A 143 30.01 -13.61 10.60
C GLU A 143 28.82 -13.71 11.57
N GLY A 144 28.95 -13.21 12.80
CA GLY A 144 27.84 -13.14 13.74
C GLY A 144 26.72 -12.19 13.29
N HIS A 145 27.08 -11.02 12.77
CA HIS A 145 26.14 -10.01 12.26
C HIS A 145 25.44 -10.49 10.97
N GLU A 146 26.18 -11.07 10.04
CA GLU A 146 25.68 -11.70 8.80
C GLU A 146 24.80 -12.88 9.11
N ARG A 147 25.18 -13.76 10.05
CA ARG A 147 24.29 -14.83 10.50
C ARG A 147 23.00 -14.28 11.08
N ASN A 148 23.03 -13.17 11.82
CA ASN A 148 21.82 -12.54 12.33
C ASN A 148 20.97 -11.92 11.21
N LEU A 149 21.58 -11.27 10.21
CA LEU A 149 20.88 -10.73 9.05
C LEU A 149 20.26 -11.84 8.19
N LEU A 150 21.02 -12.89 7.90
CA LEU A 150 20.56 -14.05 7.13
C LEU A 150 19.49 -14.83 7.91
N ALA A 151 19.61 -14.97 9.22
CA ALA A 151 18.61 -15.63 10.06
C ALA A 151 17.31 -14.81 10.14
N ASP A 152 17.41 -13.48 10.23
CA ASP A 152 16.25 -12.59 10.18
C ASP A 152 15.56 -12.64 8.82
N GLU A 153 16.34 -12.60 7.73
CA GLU A 153 15.84 -12.74 6.36
C GLU A 153 15.20 -14.12 6.11
N ALA A 154 15.83 -15.20 6.56
CA ALA A 154 15.28 -16.55 6.46
C ALA A 154 13.99 -16.70 7.28
N ARG A 155 13.92 -16.07 8.47
CA ARG A 155 12.71 -16.06 9.29
C ARG A 155 11.57 -15.30 8.60
N PHE A 156 11.88 -14.13 8.02
CA PHE A 156 10.91 -13.36 7.26
C PHE A 156 10.39 -14.12 6.05
N ARG A 157 11.28 -14.69 5.24
CA ARG A 157 10.93 -15.53 4.09
C ARG A 157 10.10 -16.75 4.48
N GLY A 158 10.57 -17.49 5.49
CA GLY A 158 9.88 -18.68 5.99
C GLY A 158 8.45 -18.34 6.44
N LEU A 159 8.28 -17.25 7.18
CA LEU A 159 6.97 -16.79 7.62
C LEU A 159 6.03 -16.48 6.44
N LEU A 160 6.51 -15.78 5.42
CA LEU A 160 5.72 -15.47 4.22
C LEU A 160 5.34 -16.73 3.43
N VAL A 161 6.31 -17.62 3.19
CA VAL A 161 6.09 -18.89 2.49
C VAL A 161 5.04 -19.73 3.19
N THR A 162 5.20 -19.92 4.51
CA THR A 162 4.28 -20.74 5.31
C THR A 162 2.88 -20.14 5.35
N ALA A 163 2.75 -18.83 5.53
CA ALA A 163 1.45 -18.16 5.50
C ALA A 163 0.78 -18.29 4.14
N MET A 164 1.53 -18.15 3.06
CA MET A 164 1.01 -18.32 1.69
C MET A 164 0.54 -19.74 1.46
N GLN A 165 1.34 -20.75 1.83
CA GLN A 165 0.96 -22.16 1.68
C GLN A 165 -0.38 -22.44 2.36
N PHE A 166 -0.56 -21.99 3.61
CA PHE A 166 -1.83 -22.17 4.32
C PHE A 166 -2.98 -21.38 3.67
N CYS A 167 -2.73 -20.20 3.11
CA CYS A 167 -3.74 -19.48 2.36
C CYS A 167 -4.15 -20.21 1.07
N GLU A 168 -3.20 -20.76 0.31
CA GLU A 168 -3.45 -21.50 -0.95
C GLU A 168 -4.16 -22.83 -0.69
N GLU A 169 -3.79 -23.54 0.38
CA GLU A 169 -4.42 -24.79 0.80
C GLU A 169 -5.78 -24.57 1.51
N GLY A 170 -6.12 -23.32 1.84
CA GLY A 170 -7.32 -23.00 2.62
C GLY A 170 -7.26 -23.44 4.08
N ASP A 171 -6.08 -23.72 4.62
CA ASP A 171 -5.85 -24.17 6.00
C ASP A 171 -5.86 -22.99 6.98
N VAL A 172 -7.05 -22.39 7.11
CA VAL A 172 -7.31 -21.24 8.00
C VAL A 172 -6.88 -21.48 9.46
N PRO A 173 -7.07 -22.66 10.07
CA PRO A 173 -6.57 -22.95 11.41
C PRO A 173 -5.07 -22.71 11.58
N GLN A 174 -4.24 -23.03 10.58
CA GLN A 174 -2.79 -22.86 10.64
C GLN A 174 -2.31 -21.42 10.45
N LEU A 175 -3.17 -20.52 9.96
CA LEU A 175 -2.87 -19.10 9.84
C LEU A 175 -2.83 -18.38 11.19
N ARG A 176 -3.68 -18.78 12.14
CA ARG A 176 -3.79 -18.11 13.46
C ARG A 176 -2.49 -18.13 14.27
N PRO A 177 -1.77 -19.26 14.40
CA PRO A 177 -0.47 -19.29 15.08
C PRO A 177 0.58 -18.33 14.50
N LEU A 178 0.51 -18.02 13.19
CA LEU A 178 1.49 -17.16 12.53
C LEU A 178 1.35 -15.67 12.89
N ILE A 179 0.20 -15.25 13.44
CA ILE A 179 -0.08 -13.85 13.79
C ILE A 179 0.98 -13.29 14.75
N GLY A 180 1.44 -14.08 15.72
CA GLY A 180 2.48 -13.66 16.66
C GLY A 180 3.80 -13.33 15.95
N SER A 181 4.23 -14.21 15.05
CA SER A 181 5.45 -14.04 14.25
C SER A 181 5.35 -12.85 13.29
N PHE A 182 4.19 -12.62 12.67
CA PHE A 182 3.97 -11.43 11.84
C PHE A 182 4.08 -10.14 12.64
N ASN A 183 3.46 -10.09 13.82
CA ASN A 183 3.56 -8.92 14.70
C ASN A 183 5.01 -8.65 15.13
N GLU A 184 5.75 -9.68 15.54
CA GLU A 184 7.15 -9.53 15.94
C GLU A 184 8.00 -8.94 14.80
N GLN A 185 7.88 -9.53 13.60
CA GLN A 185 8.62 -9.11 12.41
C GLN A 185 8.23 -7.69 11.96
N TYR A 186 6.94 -7.35 12.03
CA TYR A 186 6.44 -6.01 11.73
C TYR A 186 7.02 -4.98 12.70
N GLN A 187 6.92 -5.23 14.00
CA GLN A 187 7.41 -4.30 15.03
C GLN A 187 8.94 -4.14 14.96
N PHE A 188 9.68 -5.23 14.75
CA PHE A 188 11.12 -5.17 14.58
C PHE A 188 11.52 -4.28 13.39
N THR A 189 10.92 -4.52 12.22
CA THR A 189 11.16 -3.73 11.00
C THR A 189 10.79 -2.26 11.20
N ARG A 190 9.65 -1.99 11.84
CA ARG A 190 9.16 -0.65 12.15
C ARG A 190 10.14 0.11 13.05
N LEU A 191 10.60 -0.50 14.14
CA LEU A 191 11.54 0.11 15.09
C LEU A 191 12.89 0.43 14.44
N LEU A 192 13.38 -0.45 13.54
CA LEU A 192 14.59 -0.17 12.74
C LEU A 192 14.38 1.04 11.83
N LEU A 193 13.26 1.08 11.11
CA LEU A 193 12.92 2.22 10.24
C LEU A 193 12.75 3.51 11.03
N GLU A 194 12.14 3.48 12.21
CA GLU A 194 12.00 4.63 13.09
C GLU A 194 13.36 5.19 13.49
N ARG A 195 14.31 4.31 13.87
CA ARG A 195 15.68 4.71 14.22
C ARG A 195 16.35 5.45 13.06
N HIS A 196 16.28 4.92 11.84
CA HIS A 196 16.88 5.55 10.68
C HIS A 196 16.14 6.82 10.25
N SER A 197 14.81 6.86 10.36
CA SER A 197 14.00 8.00 9.94
C SER A 197 14.37 9.29 10.66
N ARG A 198 14.86 9.20 11.90
CA ARG A 198 15.25 10.35 12.73
C ARG A 198 16.71 10.80 12.51
N ASN A 199 17.49 10.07 11.70
CA ASN A 199 18.90 10.35 11.46
C ASN A 199 19.14 10.78 10.00
N ALA A 200 19.48 12.04 9.78
CA ALA A 200 19.67 12.61 8.44
C ALA A 200 20.73 11.84 7.64
N THR A 201 21.90 11.58 8.21
CA THR A 201 22.99 10.86 7.56
C THR A 201 22.58 9.45 7.15
N SER A 202 21.86 8.72 8.01
CA SER A 202 21.36 7.37 7.68
C SER A 202 20.41 7.39 6.49
N ASN A 203 19.51 8.38 6.40
CA ASN A 203 18.55 8.46 5.29
C ASN A 203 19.22 8.67 3.93
N VAL A 204 20.45 9.19 3.90
CA VAL A 204 21.23 9.38 2.66
C VAL A 204 22.15 8.18 2.43
N VAL A 205 22.99 7.84 3.42
CA VAL A 205 24.04 6.81 3.28
C VAL A 205 23.47 5.40 3.21
N LEU A 206 22.38 5.13 3.93
CA LEU A 206 21.74 3.81 4.01
C LEU A 206 20.40 3.78 3.25
N PHE A 207 20.21 4.70 2.30
CA PHE A 207 18.95 4.86 1.58
C PHE A 207 18.43 3.54 1.00
N ASP A 208 19.30 2.78 0.34
CA ASP A 208 18.96 1.49 -0.25
C ASP A 208 18.41 0.50 0.78
N GLN A 209 19.07 0.35 1.92
CA GLN A 209 18.63 -0.54 3.00
C GLN A 209 17.29 -0.08 3.58
N ILE A 210 17.13 1.23 3.76
CA ILE A 210 15.89 1.84 4.28
C ILE A 210 14.73 1.59 3.31
N SER A 211 14.97 1.74 2.01
CA SER A 211 13.97 1.45 0.98
C SER A 211 13.53 -0.02 1.03
N LEU A 212 14.48 -0.93 1.16
CA LEU A 212 14.23 -2.36 1.30
C LEU A 212 13.45 -2.70 2.57
N LEU A 213 13.84 -2.14 3.71
CA LEU A 213 13.14 -2.32 4.99
C LEU A 213 11.71 -1.77 4.93
N GLN A 214 11.48 -0.64 4.25
CA GLN A 214 10.12 -0.11 4.07
C GLN A 214 9.28 -1.03 3.19
N ASN A 215 9.83 -1.60 2.12
CA ASN A 215 9.15 -2.63 1.34
C ASN A 215 8.78 -3.85 2.21
N ARG A 216 9.69 -4.30 3.07
CA ARG A 216 9.41 -5.39 4.03
C ARG A 216 8.29 -5.03 4.99
N LEU A 217 8.30 -3.82 5.56
CA LEU A 217 7.24 -3.33 6.46
C LEU A 217 5.88 -3.36 5.77
N VAL A 218 5.81 -2.87 4.53
CA VAL A 218 4.60 -2.90 3.71
C VAL A 218 4.12 -4.34 3.52
N ASN A 219 4.98 -5.23 3.03
CA ASN A 219 4.61 -6.64 2.81
C ASN A 219 4.11 -7.32 4.09
N LEU A 220 4.76 -7.06 5.23
CA LEU A 220 4.33 -7.56 6.53
C LEU A 220 2.95 -7.04 6.93
N GLY A 221 2.69 -5.73 6.80
CA GLY A 221 1.40 -5.14 7.16
C GLY A 221 0.26 -5.64 6.25
N LEU A 222 0.53 -5.80 4.96
CA LEU A 222 -0.44 -6.34 4.00
C LEU A 222 -0.75 -7.81 4.28
N MET A 223 0.29 -8.64 4.47
CA MET A 223 0.10 -10.06 4.76
C MET A 223 -0.55 -10.28 6.13
N MET A 224 -0.18 -9.49 7.14
CA MET A 224 -0.83 -9.54 8.45
C MET A 224 -2.32 -9.20 8.35
N SER A 225 -2.69 -8.19 7.56
CA SER A 225 -4.10 -7.90 7.29
C SER A 225 -4.81 -9.09 6.65
N HIS A 226 -4.20 -9.69 5.64
CA HIS A 226 -4.76 -10.85 4.95
C HIS A 226 -4.95 -12.07 5.86
N VAL A 227 -3.91 -12.43 6.61
CA VAL A 227 -3.91 -13.52 7.60
C VAL A 227 -5.00 -13.30 8.65
N GLN A 228 -5.11 -12.08 9.19
CA GLN A 228 -6.16 -11.72 10.15
C GLN A 228 -7.56 -11.85 9.55
N LEU A 229 -7.75 -11.41 8.30
CA LEU A 229 -9.04 -11.52 7.61
C LEU A 229 -9.44 -12.98 7.41
N LYS A 230 -8.53 -13.80 6.86
CA LYS A 230 -8.75 -15.24 6.66
C LYS A 230 -8.96 -15.99 7.97
N ALA A 231 -8.26 -15.61 9.03
CA ALA A 231 -8.43 -16.16 10.38
C ALA A 231 -9.78 -15.81 11.05
N GLY A 232 -10.64 -15.02 10.39
CA GLY A 232 -11.95 -14.60 10.90
C GLY A 232 -11.86 -13.40 11.86
N SER A 233 -10.84 -12.57 11.72
CA SER A 233 -10.52 -11.43 12.59
C SER A 233 -10.49 -10.09 11.81
N PRO A 234 -11.59 -9.70 11.14
CA PRO A 234 -11.60 -8.55 10.22
C PRO A 234 -11.32 -7.20 10.90
N LYS A 235 -11.66 -7.06 12.20
CA LYS A 235 -11.30 -5.89 13.00
C LYS A 235 -9.79 -5.66 13.00
N TYR A 236 -9.01 -6.73 13.24
CA TYR A 236 -7.56 -6.67 13.31
C TYR A 236 -6.92 -6.59 11.93
N ALA A 237 -7.57 -7.14 10.90
CA ALA A 237 -7.16 -6.94 9.52
C ALA A 237 -7.20 -5.44 9.13
N ARG A 238 -8.33 -4.78 9.41
CA ARG A 238 -8.51 -3.35 9.19
C ARG A 238 -7.51 -2.50 10.00
N GLN A 239 -7.30 -2.87 11.26
CA GLN A 239 -6.33 -2.22 12.13
C GLN A 239 -4.93 -2.30 11.56
N SER A 240 -4.50 -3.46 11.05
CA SER A 240 -3.17 -3.66 10.46
C SER A 240 -2.90 -2.72 9.28
N LEU A 241 -3.90 -2.50 8.40
CA LEU A 241 -3.78 -1.58 7.27
C LEU A 241 -3.74 -0.11 7.71
N THR A 242 -4.54 0.23 8.73
CA THR A 242 -4.59 1.59 9.29
C THR A 242 -3.27 1.94 10.00
N GLU A 243 -2.72 0.98 10.74
CA GLU A 243 -1.41 1.10 11.40
C GLU A 243 -0.30 1.24 10.36
N LEU A 244 -0.27 0.40 9.31
CA LEU A 244 0.70 0.52 8.23
C LEU A 244 0.65 1.89 7.55
N ALA A 245 -0.54 2.40 7.25
CA ALA A 245 -0.72 3.73 6.67
C ALA A 245 -0.17 4.84 7.57
N THR A 246 -0.43 4.73 8.88
CA THR A 246 0.04 5.68 9.90
C THR A 246 1.55 5.63 10.07
N ASP A 247 2.12 4.42 10.11
CA ASP A 247 3.55 4.20 10.27
C ASP A 247 4.33 4.76 9.09
N ILE A 248 3.91 4.50 7.85
CA ILE A 248 4.55 5.05 6.64
C ILE A 248 4.53 6.58 6.64
N ALA A 249 3.38 7.19 6.98
CA ALA A 249 3.26 8.64 7.07
C ALA A 249 4.18 9.23 8.16
N SER A 250 4.22 8.61 9.33
CA SER A 250 5.06 9.04 10.46
C SER A 250 6.56 8.91 10.16
N LEU A 251 6.97 7.81 9.53
CA LEU A 251 8.34 7.59 9.08
C LEU A 251 8.76 8.66 8.07
N ASN A 252 7.92 8.93 7.06
CA ASN A 252 8.20 9.97 6.07
C ASN A 252 8.28 11.37 6.69
N ALA A 253 7.36 11.72 7.57
CA ALA A 253 7.40 13.00 8.30
C ALA A 253 8.69 13.14 9.13
N SER A 254 9.12 12.06 9.79
CA SER A 254 10.36 12.03 10.57
C SER A 254 11.60 12.23 9.69
N ARG A 255 11.64 11.58 8.51
CA ARG A 255 12.73 11.74 7.53
C ARG A 255 12.84 13.16 7.01
N VAL A 256 11.71 13.73 6.58
CA VAL A 256 11.66 15.11 6.10
C VAL A 256 12.15 16.06 7.18
N LYS A 257 11.71 15.88 8.43
CA LYS A 257 12.16 16.69 9.56
C LYS A 257 13.67 16.54 9.81
N ALA A 258 14.20 15.32 9.79
CA ALA A 258 15.62 15.06 10.02
C ALA A 258 16.49 15.72 8.93
N LEU A 259 16.15 15.51 7.65
CA LEU A 259 16.89 16.06 6.51
C LEU A 259 16.78 17.59 6.44
N SER A 260 15.63 18.17 6.79
CA SER A 260 15.43 19.63 6.75
C SER A 260 16.20 20.35 7.87
N ASN A 261 16.43 19.68 9.00
CA ASN A 261 17.10 20.27 10.16
C ASN A 261 18.63 20.12 10.11
N ASP A 262 19.15 19.17 9.35
CA ASP A 262 20.59 18.95 9.21
C ASP A 262 21.11 19.53 7.88
N ARG A 263 21.49 20.82 7.92
CA ARG A 263 22.03 21.52 6.75
C ARG A 263 23.32 20.89 6.21
N SER A 264 24.11 20.29 7.09
CA SER A 264 25.39 19.68 6.70
C SER A 264 25.13 18.49 5.80
N VAL A 265 24.26 17.58 6.22
CA VAL A 265 23.86 16.42 5.42
C VAL A 265 23.11 16.85 4.17
N ALA A 266 22.16 17.78 4.30
CA ALA A 266 21.37 18.25 3.15
C ALA A 266 22.25 18.80 2.01
N SER A 267 23.35 19.49 2.34
CA SER A 267 24.30 20.01 1.35
C SER A 267 25.13 18.95 0.63
N THR A 268 25.17 17.71 1.15
CA THR A 268 25.90 16.59 0.54
C THR A 268 25.05 15.73 -0.41
N ILE A 269 23.73 15.94 -0.42
CA ILE A 269 22.82 15.17 -1.25
C ILE A 269 22.99 15.60 -2.70
N ASN A 270 23.43 14.67 -3.55
CA ASN A 270 23.55 14.93 -4.98
C ASN A 270 22.18 14.87 -5.69
N HIS A 271 22.13 15.22 -6.97
CA HIS A 271 20.88 15.29 -7.73
C HIS A 271 20.14 13.94 -7.80
N GLU A 272 20.87 12.85 -7.99
CA GLU A 272 20.32 11.49 -8.07
C GLU A 272 19.72 11.06 -6.73
N GLN A 273 20.48 11.21 -5.64
CA GLN A 273 20.01 10.91 -4.28
C GLN A 273 18.78 11.73 -3.89
N PHE A 274 18.73 13.00 -4.31
CA PHE A 274 17.56 13.84 -4.07
C PHE A 274 16.33 13.34 -4.84
N ALA A 275 16.51 12.95 -6.11
CA ALA A 275 15.44 12.38 -6.92
C ALA A 275 14.92 11.07 -6.32
N ASP A 276 15.81 10.17 -5.90
CA ASP A 276 15.47 8.89 -5.27
C ASP A 276 14.71 9.09 -3.95
N LEU A 277 15.20 9.98 -3.08
CA LEU A 277 14.53 10.33 -1.82
C LEU A 277 13.14 10.91 -2.07
N THR A 278 13.02 11.80 -3.06
CA THR A 278 11.75 12.40 -3.43
C THR A 278 10.76 11.35 -3.92
N CYS A 279 11.19 10.48 -4.83
CA CYS A 279 10.39 9.37 -5.34
C CYS A 279 9.92 8.46 -4.20
N PHE A 280 10.84 8.04 -3.33
CA PHE A 280 10.55 7.20 -2.17
C PHE A 280 9.52 7.81 -1.20
N LEU A 281 9.62 9.12 -0.92
CA LEU A 281 8.67 9.83 -0.07
C LEU A 281 7.29 9.98 -0.76
N GLN A 282 7.28 10.20 -2.08
CA GLN A 282 6.07 10.28 -2.89
C GLN A 282 5.34 8.93 -2.93
N GLU A 283 6.05 7.83 -3.18
CA GLU A 283 5.50 6.47 -3.16
C GLU A 283 4.80 6.17 -1.82
N GLY A 284 5.46 6.49 -0.70
CA GLY A 284 4.87 6.32 0.63
C GLY A 284 3.60 7.15 0.84
N THR A 285 3.59 8.39 0.33
CA THR A 285 2.43 9.30 0.41
C THR A 285 1.27 8.81 -0.45
N GLN A 286 1.55 8.31 -1.65
CA GLN A 286 0.55 7.79 -2.59
C GLN A 286 -0.06 6.44 -2.13
N MET A 287 0.63 5.72 -1.26
CA MET A 287 0.16 4.43 -0.72
C MET A 287 -0.90 4.59 0.38
N THR A 288 -0.86 5.66 1.18
CA THR A 288 -1.79 5.89 2.30
C THR A 288 -3.28 5.86 1.91
N PRO A 289 -3.74 6.56 0.83
CA PRO A 289 -5.14 6.49 0.40
C PRO A 289 -5.57 5.07 0.03
N SER A 290 -4.67 4.30 -0.56
CA SER A 290 -4.95 2.93 -1.01
C SER A 290 -5.09 1.96 0.16
N LEU A 291 -4.21 2.06 1.16
CA LEU A 291 -4.32 1.27 2.40
C LEU A 291 -5.60 1.60 3.18
N THR A 292 -5.98 2.88 3.21
CA THR A 292 -7.21 3.33 3.86
C THR A 292 -8.44 2.77 3.13
N TYR A 293 -8.45 2.86 1.80
CA TYR A 293 -9.52 2.26 0.99
C TYR A 293 -9.63 0.74 1.21
N GLN A 294 -8.52 0.01 1.32
CA GLN A 294 -8.55 -1.41 1.65
C GLN A 294 -9.14 -1.70 3.03
N ALA A 295 -8.84 -0.86 4.03
CA ALA A 295 -9.46 -0.94 5.34
C ALA A 295 -10.99 -0.72 5.26
N ASP A 296 -11.43 0.23 4.44
CA ASP A 296 -12.85 0.51 4.19
C ASP A 296 -13.56 -0.66 3.48
N LEU A 297 -12.89 -1.32 2.51
CA LEU A 297 -13.41 -2.51 1.83
C LEU A 297 -13.62 -3.69 2.78
N ILE A 298 -12.71 -3.92 3.72
CA ILE A 298 -12.87 -4.96 4.75
C ILE A 298 -14.10 -4.65 5.61
N GLU A 299 -14.31 -3.39 5.97
CA GLU A 299 -15.51 -2.99 6.72
C GLU A 299 -16.80 -3.22 5.93
N LEU A 300 -16.79 -2.92 4.64
CA LEU A 300 -17.92 -3.20 3.74
C LEU A 300 -18.21 -4.70 3.64
N GLU A 301 -17.20 -5.54 3.47
CA GLU A 301 -17.35 -7.00 3.42
C GLU A 301 -17.91 -7.55 4.74
N VAL A 302 -17.53 -6.99 5.88
CA VAL A 302 -18.10 -7.38 7.18
C VAL A 302 -19.58 -7.00 7.28
N LYS A 303 -19.95 -5.82 6.79
CA LYS A 303 -21.35 -5.35 6.78
C LYS A 303 -22.20 -6.12 5.76
N HIS A 304 -21.59 -6.52 4.65
CA HIS A 304 -22.22 -7.18 3.51
C HIS A 304 -21.37 -8.37 3.04
N PRO A 305 -21.44 -9.53 3.71
CA PRO A 305 -20.63 -10.69 3.34
C PRO A 305 -20.89 -11.18 1.92
N GLY A 306 -19.83 -11.50 1.17
CA GLY A 306 -19.87 -11.93 -0.22
C GLY A 306 -19.77 -10.79 -1.25
N LEU A 307 -19.73 -9.54 -0.80
CA LEU A 307 -19.68 -8.35 -1.66
C LEU A 307 -18.39 -8.27 -2.48
N LEU A 308 -17.24 -8.53 -1.86
CA LEU A 308 -15.96 -8.51 -2.56
C LEU A 308 -15.83 -9.65 -3.57
N GLN A 309 -16.38 -10.82 -3.26
CA GLN A 309 -16.42 -11.94 -4.21
C GLN A 309 -17.26 -11.56 -5.45
N HIS A 310 -18.43 -10.97 -5.22
CA HIS A 310 -19.30 -10.51 -6.30
C HIS A 310 -18.63 -9.43 -7.18
N ALA A 311 -17.89 -8.49 -6.57
CA ALA A 311 -17.10 -7.51 -7.34
C ALA A 311 -15.95 -8.12 -8.13
N THR A 312 -15.32 -9.18 -7.60
CA THR A 312 -14.23 -9.88 -8.30
C THR A 312 -14.74 -10.53 -9.59
N GLU A 313 -15.98 -11.00 -9.60
CA GLU A 313 -16.65 -11.63 -10.75
C GLU A 313 -17.24 -10.63 -11.76
N ALA A 314 -17.32 -9.34 -11.39
CA ALA A 314 -17.88 -8.30 -12.25
C ALA A 314 -16.93 -7.88 -13.39
N ARG A 315 -17.51 -7.42 -14.50
CA ARG A 315 -16.76 -6.90 -15.67
C ARG A 315 -16.49 -5.40 -15.60
N GLU A 316 -17.23 -4.68 -14.77
CA GLU A 316 -17.22 -3.23 -14.68
C GLU A 316 -16.90 -2.77 -13.25
N ILE A 317 -16.48 -1.51 -13.10
CA ILE A 317 -16.37 -0.89 -11.77
C ILE A 317 -17.77 -0.74 -11.20
N LEU A 318 -17.94 -1.24 -9.98
CA LEU A 318 -19.18 -1.12 -9.23
C LEU A 318 -19.07 0.05 -8.24
N LEU A 319 -20.16 0.75 -7.97
CA LEU A 319 -20.29 1.72 -6.89
C LEU A 319 -21.23 1.16 -5.83
N ILE A 320 -20.78 1.19 -4.59
CA ILE A 320 -21.63 1.01 -3.41
C ILE A 320 -21.84 2.35 -2.75
N ALA A 321 -23.10 2.78 -2.64
CA ALA A 321 -23.42 3.99 -1.88
C ALA A 321 -23.08 3.79 -0.38
N ALA A 322 -22.52 4.81 0.25
CA ALA A 322 -22.15 4.78 1.67
C ALA A 322 -23.31 5.12 2.61
#